data_AF-A0A2B7GE15-F1
#
_entry.id   AF-A0A2B7GE15-F1
#
_cell.length_a   1.000
_cell.length_b   1.000
_cell.length_c   1.000
_cell.angle_alpha   90.00
_cell.angle_beta   90.00
_cell.angle_gamma   90.00
#
_symmetry.space_group_name_H-M   'P 1'
#
loop_
_entity.id
_entity.type
_entity.pdbx_description
1 polymer ?
#
loop_
_entity_poly.entity_id
_entity_poly.type
_entity_poly.pdbx_seq_one_letter_code
_entity_poly.pdbx_strand_id
1 'polypeptide(L)'
;MTDASFLDTGVALGYCFRDDTHHYRCREYLEENGFSLYISDHVEDEYLNREPDLAEEIADAIRDHIFQLQNSDYEGQLDSMDTSQIRQNMVSGNNNASTSLHEFYRNQLPNFIQVEELIKRLRELARDIEQNAIENRQWLLARTEIWSRENDYSEIDESLSEVPWDDRRICLDAHDVVEQTGEITELATVNPRDLVDEGYRELILGQTALEDVVSLAVRS
;
A
#
# COMPACT_ATOMS: atom_id res chain seq x y z
N MET A 1 -7.74 2.84 24.47
CA MET A 1 -7.09 1.90 23.53
C MET A 1 -8.15 1.64 22.50
N THR A 2 -7.81 1.87 21.24
CA THR A 2 -8.72 1.67 20.12
C THR A 2 -9.05 0.19 19.99
N ASP A 3 -10.32 -0.13 19.76
CA ASP A 3 -10.82 -1.51 19.64
C ASP A 3 -10.86 -1.95 18.17
N ALA A 4 -11.02 -0.97 17.24
CA ALA A 4 -11.16 -1.21 15.81
C ALA A 4 -10.42 -0.16 14.96
N SER A 5 -10.01 -0.55 13.76
CA SER A 5 -9.50 0.38 12.75
C SER A 5 -10.22 0.21 11.43
N PHE A 6 -10.72 1.33 10.91
CA PHE A 6 -11.22 1.44 9.56
C PHE A 6 -10.08 1.85 8.62
N LEU A 7 -9.88 1.13 7.52
CA LEU A 7 -8.76 1.35 6.61
C LEU A 7 -9.23 2.07 5.34
N ASP A 8 -8.56 3.16 5.01
CA ASP A 8 -8.61 3.81 3.69
C ASP A 8 -7.98 2.91 2.60
N THR A 9 -8.42 3.09 1.34
CA THR A 9 -7.84 2.48 0.14
C THR A 9 -6.32 2.60 0.10
N GLY A 10 -5.78 3.77 0.45
CA GLY A 10 -4.33 3.95 0.44
C GLY A 10 -3.60 3.04 1.46
N VAL A 11 -4.22 2.71 2.60
CA VAL A 11 -3.66 1.75 3.56
C VAL A 11 -3.71 0.33 3.00
N ALA A 12 -4.83 -0.05 2.37
CA ALA A 12 -4.97 -1.37 1.74
C ALA A 12 -3.96 -1.58 0.61
N LEU A 13 -3.78 -0.58 -0.26
CA LEU A 13 -2.76 -0.60 -1.32
C LEU A 13 -1.34 -0.63 -0.75
N GLY A 14 -1.04 0.22 0.23
CA GLY A 14 0.27 0.24 0.88
C GLY A 14 0.61 -1.11 1.52
N TYR A 15 -0.36 -1.76 2.13
CA TYR A 15 -0.16 -3.11 2.67
C TYR A 15 0.16 -4.13 1.55
N CYS A 16 -0.56 -4.10 0.44
CA CYS A 16 -0.44 -5.12 -0.60
C CYS A 16 0.77 -4.97 -1.51
N PHE A 17 1.24 -3.74 -1.76
CA PHE A 17 2.35 -3.46 -2.66
C PHE A 17 3.64 -3.15 -1.90
N ARG A 18 4.65 -4.02 -2.02
CA ARG A 18 5.94 -3.84 -1.33
C ARG A 18 6.67 -2.56 -1.73
N ASP A 19 6.53 -2.15 -2.98
CA ASP A 19 7.18 -0.96 -3.51
C ASP A 19 6.43 0.33 -3.18
N ASP A 20 5.24 0.23 -2.57
CA ASP A 20 4.57 1.40 -2.01
C ASP A 20 5.43 2.01 -0.90
N THR A 21 5.59 3.33 -0.92
CA THR A 21 6.42 4.06 0.04
C THR A 21 5.96 3.92 1.49
N HIS A 22 4.70 3.54 1.71
CA HIS A 22 4.08 3.35 3.02
C HIS A 22 4.01 1.88 3.46
N HIS A 23 4.47 0.94 2.62
CA HIS A 23 4.32 -0.50 2.83
C HIS A 23 4.72 -0.97 4.23
N TYR A 24 5.93 -0.61 4.66
CA TYR A 24 6.43 -1.05 5.97
C TYR A 24 5.60 -0.53 7.13
N ARG A 25 5.11 0.71 7.04
CA ARG A 25 4.26 1.29 8.09
C ARG A 25 2.86 0.67 8.10
N CYS A 26 2.25 0.47 6.95
CA CYS A 26 0.96 -0.22 6.85
C CYS A 26 1.05 -1.64 7.39
N ARG A 27 2.13 -2.36 7.06
CA ARG A 27 2.36 -3.72 7.54
C ARG A 27 2.57 -3.77 9.05
N GLU A 28 3.46 -2.95 9.60
CA GLU A 28 3.70 -2.85 11.05
C GLU A 28 2.39 -2.53 11.79
N TYR A 29 1.63 -1.55 11.30
CA TYR A 29 0.36 -1.15 11.87
C TYR A 29 -0.69 -2.29 11.88
N LEU A 30 -0.82 -3.05 10.79
CA LEU A 30 -1.84 -4.11 10.66
C LEU A 30 -1.42 -5.45 11.30
N GLU A 31 -0.12 -5.74 11.36
CA GLU A 31 0.40 -7.00 11.91
C GLU A 31 0.66 -6.93 13.43
N GLU A 32 1.06 -5.77 13.95
CA GLU A 32 1.45 -5.63 15.36
C GLU A 32 0.29 -5.23 16.29
N ASN A 33 -0.82 -4.74 15.74
CA ASN A 33 -2.00 -4.39 16.52
C ASN A 33 -3.08 -5.48 16.46
N GLY A 34 -3.80 -5.63 17.57
CA GLY A 34 -4.84 -6.66 17.75
C GLY A 34 -6.28 -6.15 17.65
N PHE A 35 -6.50 -5.02 16.98
CA PHE A 35 -7.84 -4.45 16.77
C PHE A 35 -8.62 -5.15 15.64
N SER A 36 -9.94 -5.01 15.68
CA SER A 36 -10.82 -5.38 14.56
C SER A 36 -10.49 -4.52 13.34
N LEU A 37 -10.49 -5.10 12.14
CA LEU A 37 -10.19 -4.38 10.90
C LEU A 37 -11.45 -4.25 10.05
N TYR A 38 -11.70 -3.04 9.54
CA TYR A 38 -12.82 -2.75 8.65
C TYR A 38 -12.33 -2.04 7.37
N ILE A 39 -12.96 -2.36 6.24
CA ILE A 39 -12.91 -1.58 4.99
C ILE A 39 -14.33 -1.45 4.46
N SER A 40 -14.65 -0.43 3.65
CA SER A 40 -15.93 -0.44 2.93
C SER A 40 -15.86 -1.20 1.61
N ASP A 41 -17.03 -1.54 1.08
CA ASP A 41 -17.23 -1.96 -0.30
C ASP A 41 -16.58 -0.97 -1.30
N HIS A 42 -16.66 0.32 -1.01
CA HIS A 42 -16.02 1.36 -1.81
C HIS A 42 -14.50 1.24 -1.85
N VAL A 43 -13.87 1.01 -0.68
CA VAL A 43 -12.43 0.79 -0.57
C VAL A 43 -12.01 -0.47 -1.34
N GLU A 44 -12.82 -1.54 -1.28
CA GLU A 44 -12.58 -2.75 -2.05
C GLU A 44 -12.63 -2.49 -3.56
N ASP A 45 -13.65 -1.76 -4.02
CA ASP A 45 -13.81 -1.42 -5.44
C ASP A 45 -12.67 -0.52 -5.94
N GLU A 46 -12.29 0.51 -5.17
CA GLU A 46 -11.18 1.39 -5.55
C GLU A 46 -9.86 0.62 -5.59
N TYR A 47 -9.61 -0.26 -4.62
CA TYR A 47 -8.46 -1.15 -4.64
C TYR A 47 -8.43 -1.98 -5.93
N LEU A 48 -9.52 -2.65 -6.29
CA LEU A 48 -9.59 -3.52 -7.48
C LEU A 48 -9.42 -2.75 -8.78
N ASN A 49 -9.81 -1.47 -8.81
CA ASN A 49 -9.60 -0.60 -9.96
C ASN A 49 -8.13 -0.15 -10.09
N ARG A 50 -7.41 0.03 -8.98
CA ARG A 50 -6.03 0.55 -8.96
C ARG A 50 -4.96 -0.54 -8.98
N GLU A 51 -5.27 -1.74 -8.47
CA GLU A 51 -4.34 -2.87 -8.38
C GLU A 51 -3.66 -3.20 -9.72
N PRO A 52 -4.37 -3.34 -10.86
CA PRO A 52 -3.74 -3.75 -12.11
C PRO A 52 -2.72 -2.73 -12.62
N ASP A 53 -3.07 -1.45 -12.57
CA ASP A 53 -2.22 -0.36 -13.05
C ASP A 53 -0.93 -0.24 -12.21
N LEU A 54 -1.04 -0.37 -10.88
CA LEU A 54 0.11 -0.36 -9.97
C LEU A 54 1.02 -1.58 -10.17
N ALA A 55 0.43 -2.76 -10.33
CA ALA A 55 1.18 -3.98 -10.60
C ALA A 55 1.92 -3.88 -11.95
N GLU A 56 1.29 -3.33 -12.98
CA GLU A 56 1.90 -3.12 -14.30
C GLU A 56 3.04 -2.09 -14.22
N GLU A 57 2.86 -0.98 -13.51
CA GLU A 57 3.90 0.06 -13.33
C GLU A 57 5.18 -0.50 -12.69
N ILE A 58 5.03 -1.30 -11.62
CA ILE A 58 6.17 -1.96 -10.95
C ILE A 58 6.80 -3.01 -11.87
N ALA A 59 5.99 -3.82 -12.55
CA ALA A 59 6.49 -4.84 -13.46
C ALA A 59 7.25 -4.23 -14.66
N ASP A 60 6.79 -3.11 -15.20
CA ASP A 60 7.46 -2.36 -16.26
C ASP A 60 8.78 -1.77 -15.78
N ALA A 61 8.85 -1.24 -14.56
CA ALA A 61 10.10 -0.75 -14.00
C ALA A 61 11.17 -1.86 -13.86
N ILE A 62 10.75 -3.11 -13.61
CA ILE A 62 11.64 -4.29 -13.64
C ILE A 62 12.06 -4.63 -15.08
N ARG A 63 11.14 -4.55 -16.05
CA ARG A 63 11.43 -4.78 -17.47
C ARG A 63 12.41 -3.76 -18.03
N ASP A 64 12.29 -2.49 -17.63
CA ASP A 64 13.24 -1.44 -17.96
C ASP A 64 14.61 -1.72 -17.37
N HIS A 65 14.67 -2.19 -16.12
CA HIS A 65 15.93 -2.64 -15.51
C HIS A 65 16.58 -3.80 -16.28
N ILE A 66 15.77 -4.79 -16.70
CA ILE A 66 16.25 -5.88 -17.57
C ILE A 66 16.82 -5.33 -18.88
N PHE A 67 16.12 -4.39 -19.52
CA PHE A 67 16.59 -3.77 -20.76
C PHE A 67 17.93 -3.05 -20.55
N GLN A 68 18.10 -2.33 -19.44
CA GLN A 68 19.37 -1.69 -19.10
C GLN A 68 20.50 -2.71 -18.92
N LEU A 69 20.25 -3.81 -18.22
CA LEU A 69 21.23 -4.90 -18.06
C LEU A 69 21.64 -5.52 -19.40
N GLN A 70 20.67 -5.76 -20.29
CA GLN A 70 20.93 -6.33 -21.61
C GLN A 70 21.77 -5.43 -22.52
N ASN A 71 21.77 -4.11 -22.27
CA ASN A 71 22.56 -3.12 -23.02
C ASN A 71 23.80 -2.65 -22.25
N SER A 72 24.17 -3.34 -21.18
CA SER A 72 25.36 -3.02 -20.36
C SER A 72 26.58 -3.84 -20.78
N ASP A 73 27.74 -3.51 -20.23
CA ASP A 73 29.00 -4.24 -20.47
C ASP A 73 29.11 -5.54 -19.65
N TYR A 74 28.07 -5.91 -18.89
CA TYR A 74 28.06 -7.13 -18.09
C TYR A 74 27.87 -8.37 -18.98
N GLU A 75 28.86 -9.26 -19.01
CA GLU A 75 28.82 -10.51 -19.77
C GLU A 75 29.22 -11.72 -18.92
N GLY A 76 28.65 -12.88 -19.24
CA GLY A 76 29.05 -14.16 -18.63
C GLY A 76 28.61 -14.30 -17.17
N GLN A 77 29.55 -14.69 -16.30
CA GLN A 77 29.28 -14.93 -14.88
C GLN A 77 29.55 -13.68 -14.06
N LEU A 78 28.53 -13.21 -13.36
CA LEU A 78 28.61 -12.13 -12.39
C LEU A 78 28.95 -12.66 -11.02
N ASP A 79 29.77 -11.91 -10.28
CA ASP A 79 30.05 -12.17 -8.88
C ASP A 79 29.28 -11.23 -7.93
N SER A 80 29.59 -11.32 -6.64
CA SER A 80 28.98 -10.48 -5.60
C SER A 80 29.30 -8.98 -5.73
N MET A 81 30.45 -8.63 -6.32
CA MET A 81 30.85 -7.25 -6.55
C MET A 81 30.07 -6.66 -7.72
N ASP A 82 29.94 -7.41 -8.81
CA ASP A 82 29.14 -7.01 -9.97
C ASP A 82 27.67 -6.77 -9.59
N THR A 83 27.06 -7.74 -8.90
CA THR A 83 25.66 -7.65 -8.45
C THR A 83 25.45 -6.52 -7.43
N SER A 84 26.45 -6.23 -6.60
CA SER A 84 26.41 -5.06 -5.70
C SER A 84 26.48 -3.73 -6.44
N GLN A 85 27.30 -3.63 -7.50
CA GLN A 85 27.38 -2.44 -8.34
C GLN A 85 26.09 -2.21 -9.11
N ILE A 86 25.53 -3.26 -9.73
CA ILE A 86 24.20 -3.21 -10.37
C ILE A 86 23.17 -2.65 -9.39
N ARG A 87 23.14 -3.16 -8.16
CA ARG A 87 22.22 -2.67 -7.12
C ARG A 87 22.40 -1.21 -6.77
N GLN A 88 23.64 -0.73 -6.62
CA GLN A 88 23.90 0.68 -6.32
C GLN A 88 23.46 1.63 -7.44
N ASN A 89 23.65 1.21 -8.69
CA ASN A 89 23.24 2.00 -9.85
C ASN A 89 21.70 2.10 -9.96
N MET A 90 20.96 1.06 -9.53
CA MET A 90 19.49 1.12 -9.44
C MET A 90 18.99 2.12 -8.40
N VAL A 91 19.59 2.16 -7.21
CA VAL A 91 19.15 3.02 -6.08
C VAL A 91 19.27 4.51 -6.41
N SER A 92 20.09 4.86 -7.40
CA SER A 92 20.35 6.26 -7.79
C SER A 92 19.31 6.84 -8.75
N GLY A 93 18.49 6.01 -9.39
CA GLY A 93 17.37 6.44 -10.23
C GLY A 93 16.06 6.07 -9.54
N ASN A 94 15.15 7.03 -9.34
CA ASN A 94 13.80 6.76 -8.82
C ASN A 94 13.13 5.66 -9.64
N ASN A 95 13.22 4.42 -9.17
CA ASN A 95 12.68 3.23 -9.82
C ASN A 95 11.50 2.74 -8.98
N ASN A 96 10.33 2.64 -9.60
CA ASN A 96 9.08 2.24 -8.95
C ASN A 96 9.11 0.79 -8.44
N ALA A 97 10.09 -0.02 -8.84
CA ALA A 97 10.33 -1.37 -8.33
C ALA A 97 11.57 -1.45 -7.41
N SER A 98 12.04 -0.32 -6.89
CA SER A 98 13.30 -0.25 -6.14
C SER A 98 13.34 -1.17 -4.92
N THR A 99 12.24 -1.33 -4.18
CA THR A 99 12.18 -2.19 -3.00
C THR A 99 12.19 -3.66 -3.40
N SER A 100 11.38 -4.06 -4.38
CA SER A 100 11.35 -5.42 -4.91
C SER A 100 12.69 -5.82 -5.53
N LEU A 101 13.32 -4.93 -6.30
CA LEU A 101 14.64 -5.15 -6.86
C LEU A 101 15.69 -5.24 -5.74
N HIS A 102 15.68 -4.35 -4.75
CA HIS A 102 16.63 -4.40 -3.65
C HIS A 102 16.57 -5.74 -2.91
N GLU A 103 15.35 -6.19 -2.58
CA GLU A 103 15.11 -7.46 -1.91
C GLU A 103 15.56 -8.66 -2.76
N PHE A 104 15.26 -8.63 -4.06
CA PHE A 104 15.70 -9.65 -5.01
C PHE A 104 17.23 -9.78 -5.03
N TYR A 105 17.96 -8.67 -5.22
CA TYR A 105 19.43 -8.70 -5.28
C TYR A 105 20.08 -9.03 -3.94
N ARG A 106 19.44 -8.67 -2.82
CA ARG A 106 20.00 -8.90 -1.48
C ARG A 106 19.82 -10.34 -1.02
N ASN A 107 18.65 -10.93 -1.23
CA ASN A 107 18.26 -12.16 -0.54
C ASN A 107 18.03 -13.35 -1.47
N GLN A 108 17.88 -13.14 -2.79
CA GLN A 108 17.49 -14.20 -3.73
C GLN A 108 18.59 -14.61 -4.72
N LEU A 109 19.73 -13.90 -4.73
CA LEU A 109 20.83 -14.19 -5.62
C LEU A 109 21.92 -15.05 -4.95
N PRO A 110 22.44 -16.07 -5.66
CA PRO A 110 23.65 -16.77 -5.25
C PRO A 110 24.88 -15.87 -5.42
N ASN A 111 26.00 -16.25 -4.78
CA ASN A 111 27.28 -15.52 -4.89
C ASN A 111 27.81 -15.36 -6.33
N PHE A 112 27.42 -16.27 -7.22
CA PHE A 112 27.76 -16.24 -8.64
C PHE A 112 26.55 -16.59 -9.48
N ILE A 113 26.27 -15.82 -10.52
CA ILE A 113 25.11 -16.03 -11.41
C ILE A 113 25.48 -15.69 -12.86
N GLN A 114 24.97 -16.46 -13.82
CA GLN A 114 25.09 -16.10 -15.23
C GLN A 114 24.14 -14.94 -15.54
N VAL A 115 24.57 -13.95 -16.33
CA VAL A 115 23.74 -12.80 -16.73
C VAL A 115 22.39 -13.24 -17.31
N GLU A 116 22.39 -14.29 -18.15
CA GLU A 116 21.16 -14.85 -18.73
C GLU A 116 20.18 -15.39 -17.67
N GLU A 117 20.72 -16.05 -16.64
CA GLU A 117 19.92 -16.58 -15.52
C GLU A 117 19.41 -15.44 -14.62
N LEU A 118 20.21 -14.40 -14.40
CA LEU A 118 19.78 -13.19 -13.69
C LEU A 118 18.59 -12.54 -14.41
N ILE A 119 18.69 -12.34 -15.73
CA ILE A 119 17.61 -11.78 -16.56
C ILE A 119 16.36 -12.66 -16.48
N LYS A 120 16.52 -13.99 -16.56
CA LYS A 120 15.39 -14.91 -16.47
C LYS A 120 14.65 -14.76 -15.14
N ARG A 121 15.38 -14.72 -14.02
CA ARG A 121 14.79 -14.54 -12.69
C ARG A 121 14.13 -13.18 -12.49
N LEU A 122 14.68 -12.12 -13.08
CA LEU A 122 14.02 -10.80 -13.07
C LEU A 122 12.71 -10.81 -13.86
N ARG A 123 12.62 -11.58 -14.96
CA ARG A 123 11.35 -11.76 -15.69
C ARG A 123 10.33 -12.54 -14.87
N GLU A 124 10.78 -13.50 -14.07
CA GLU A 124 9.93 -14.22 -13.11
C GLU A 124 9.43 -13.23 -12.04
N LEU A 125 10.32 -12.44 -11.42
CA LEU A 125 9.95 -11.39 -10.48
C LEU A 125 8.89 -10.42 -11.04
N ALA A 126 9.07 -9.95 -12.28
CA ALA A 126 8.12 -9.04 -12.93
C ALA A 126 6.74 -9.68 -13.19
N ARG A 127 6.68 -11.00 -13.36
CA ARG A 127 5.40 -11.73 -13.49
C ARG A 127 4.73 -11.95 -12.14
N ASP A 128 5.54 -12.07 -11.09
CA ASP A 128 5.05 -12.38 -9.75
C ASP A 128 4.54 -11.15 -8.99
N ILE A 129 4.76 -9.92 -9.48
CA ILE A 129 4.30 -8.68 -8.83
C ILE A 129 2.79 -8.70 -8.56
N GLU A 130 1.98 -8.94 -9.59
CA GLU A 130 0.52 -8.99 -9.49
C GLU A 130 0.09 -10.12 -8.54
N GLN A 131 0.66 -11.31 -8.72
CA GLN A 131 0.34 -12.47 -7.88
C GLN A 131 0.63 -12.21 -6.39
N ASN A 132 1.75 -11.53 -6.07
CA ASN A 132 2.08 -11.17 -4.70
C ASN A 132 1.07 -10.15 -4.12
N ALA A 133 0.61 -9.18 -4.92
CA ALA A 133 -0.41 -8.23 -4.48
C ALA A 133 -1.74 -8.92 -4.20
N ILE A 134 -2.16 -9.87 -5.06
CA ILE A 134 -3.35 -10.72 -4.86
C ILE A 134 -3.23 -11.53 -3.57
N GLU A 135 -2.08 -12.15 -3.30
CA GLU A 135 -1.85 -12.94 -2.09
C GLU A 135 -1.91 -12.09 -0.82
N ASN A 136 -1.28 -10.91 -0.84
CA ASN A 136 -1.35 -9.97 0.28
C ASN A 136 -2.78 -9.48 0.52
N ARG A 137 -3.54 -9.20 -0.55
CA ARG A 137 -4.95 -8.82 -0.47
C ARG A 137 -5.79 -9.93 0.16
N GLN A 138 -5.62 -11.17 -0.28
CA GLN A 138 -6.32 -12.32 0.30
C GLN A 138 -6.04 -12.46 1.79
N TRP A 139 -4.80 -12.24 2.21
CA TRP A 139 -4.44 -12.22 3.61
C TRP A 139 -5.11 -11.08 4.38
N LEU A 140 -5.13 -9.88 3.80
CA LEU A 140 -5.78 -8.70 4.39
C LEU A 140 -7.27 -8.95 4.59
N LEU A 141 -7.98 -9.36 3.53
CA LEU A 141 -9.42 -9.63 3.58
C LEU A 141 -9.79 -10.79 4.50
N ALA A 142 -8.89 -11.75 4.74
CA ALA A 142 -9.14 -12.82 5.70
C ALA A 142 -9.17 -12.31 7.16
N ARG A 143 -8.68 -11.09 7.41
CA ARG A 143 -8.62 -10.44 8.73
C ARG A 143 -9.52 -9.22 8.85
N THR A 144 -10.08 -8.76 7.74
CA THR A 144 -10.87 -7.53 7.64
C THR A 144 -12.32 -7.85 7.35
N GLU A 145 -13.23 -7.16 8.03
CA GLU A 145 -14.66 -7.18 7.71
C GLU A 145 -14.97 -6.11 6.66
N ILE A 146 -15.65 -6.51 5.58
CA ILE A 146 -16.11 -5.59 4.54
C ILE A 146 -17.45 -5.01 4.97
N TRP A 147 -17.45 -3.71 5.21
CA TRP A 147 -18.58 -2.95 5.71
C TRP A 147 -19.39 -2.35 4.57
N SER A 148 -20.71 -2.43 4.67
CA SER A 148 -21.63 -1.73 3.78
C SER A 148 -22.53 -0.86 4.65
N ARG A 149 -22.39 0.44 4.49
CA ARG A 149 -23.07 1.43 5.32
C ARG A 149 -24.59 1.34 5.15
N GLU A 150 -25.33 1.32 6.26
CA GLU A 150 -26.80 1.26 6.21
C GLU A 150 -27.47 2.65 6.18
N ASN A 151 -26.88 3.64 6.84
CA ASN A 151 -27.44 4.99 6.95
C ASN A 151 -26.68 6.03 6.12
N ASP A 152 -27.40 6.99 5.55
CA ASP A 152 -26.78 8.00 4.68
C ASP A 152 -26.04 9.13 5.44
N TYR A 153 -26.35 9.34 6.73
CA TYR A 153 -25.76 10.39 7.57
C TYR A 153 -25.67 11.77 6.90
N SER A 154 -26.75 12.22 6.26
CA SER A 154 -26.75 13.43 5.42
C SER A 154 -26.32 14.70 6.17
N GLU A 155 -26.63 14.84 7.46
CA GLU A 155 -26.18 15.99 8.27
C GLU A 155 -24.65 16.00 8.47
N ILE A 156 -24.03 14.82 8.61
CA ILE A 156 -22.58 14.66 8.73
C ILE A 156 -21.93 14.88 7.35
N ASP A 157 -22.52 14.32 6.28
CA ASP A 157 -22.04 14.51 4.90
C ASP A 157 -21.99 16.01 4.52
N GLU A 158 -23.03 16.78 4.86
CA GLU A 158 -23.05 18.23 4.66
C GLU A 158 -21.98 18.95 5.49
N SER A 159 -21.79 18.52 6.74
CA SER A 159 -20.81 19.12 7.67
C SER A 159 -19.37 18.82 7.28
N LEU A 160 -19.12 17.71 6.58
CA LEU A 160 -17.81 17.33 6.04
C LEU A 160 -17.60 17.82 4.59
N SER A 161 -18.40 18.77 4.10
CA SER A 161 -18.36 19.21 2.69
C SER A 161 -17.01 19.80 2.22
N GLU A 162 -16.15 20.20 3.15
CA GLU A 162 -14.78 20.66 2.86
C GLU A 162 -13.80 19.49 2.58
N VAL A 163 -14.11 18.28 3.07
CA VAL A 163 -13.32 17.06 2.81
C VAL A 163 -13.62 16.57 1.38
N PRO A 164 -12.61 16.14 0.59
CA PRO A 164 -12.81 15.57 -0.74
C PRO A 164 -13.85 14.44 -0.73
N TRP A 165 -14.64 14.31 -1.79
CA TRP A 165 -15.82 13.43 -1.77
C TRP A 165 -15.48 11.95 -1.52
N ASP A 166 -14.40 11.44 -2.11
CA ASP A 166 -13.97 10.05 -1.93
C ASP A 166 -13.58 9.80 -0.45
N ASP A 167 -12.73 10.65 0.13
CA ASP A 167 -12.31 10.60 1.53
C ASP A 167 -13.48 10.82 2.52
N ARG A 168 -14.39 11.73 2.17
CA ARG A 168 -15.59 12.01 2.95
C ARG A 168 -16.50 10.78 3.03
N ARG A 169 -16.64 10.03 1.93
CA ARG A 169 -17.43 8.79 1.92
C ARG A 169 -16.83 7.75 2.88
N ILE A 170 -15.51 7.60 2.90
CA ILE A 170 -14.78 6.72 3.82
C ILE A 170 -15.03 7.15 5.28
N CYS A 171 -15.02 8.46 5.57
CA CYS A 171 -15.33 8.97 6.91
C CYS A 171 -16.74 8.57 7.38
N LEU A 172 -17.73 8.63 6.49
CA LEU A 172 -19.11 8.24 6.79
C LEU A 172 -19.24 6.73 7.00
N ASP A 173 -18.53 5.91 6.22
CA ASP A 173 -18.50 4.45 6.39
C ASP A 173 -17.85 4.07 7.72
N ALA A 174 -16.75 4.72 8.09
CA ALA A 174 -16.07 4.52 9.37
C ALA A 174 -16.93 4.97 10.55
N HIS A 175 -17.68 6.07 10.40
CA HIS A 175 -18.65 6.51 11.40
C HIS A 175 -19.77 5.49 11.61
N ASP A 176 -20.31 4.91 10.54
CA ASP A 176 -21.38 3.90 10.64
C ASP A 176 -20.90 2.66 11.40
N VAL A 177 -19.64 2.24 11.21
CA VAL A 177 -19.05 1.16 12.03
C VAL A 177 -19.19 1.48 13.51
N VAL A 178 -18.78 2.69 13.95
CA VAL A 178 -18.90 3.09 15.36
C VAL A 178 -20.36 3.06 15.83
N GLU A 179 -21.28 3.60 15.03
CA GLU A 179 -22.71 3.66 15.40
C GLU A 179 -23.35 2.27 15.51
N GLN A 180 -22.98 1.33 14.64
CA GLN A 180 -23.57 -0.01 14.61
C GLN A 180 -22.89 -1.00 15.57
N THR A 181 -21.57 -0.93 15.73
CA THR A 181 -20.82 -1.88 16.57
C THR A 181 -20.59 -1.36 17.99
N GLY A 182 -20.56 -0.04 18.18
CA GLY A 182 -20.18 0.61 19.44
C GLY A 182 -18.70 0.48 19.79
N GLU A 183 -17.86 0.01 18.86
CA GLU A 183 -16.42 -0.10 19.05
C GLU A 183 -15.76 1.30 19.00
N ILE A 184 -14.70 1.47 19.80
CA ILE A 184 -13.86 2.67 19.71
C ILE A 184 -13.02 2.51 18.45
N THR A 185 -13.40 3.20 17.38
CA THR A 185 -12.80 3.05 16.05
C THR A 185 -11.94 4.24 15.65
N GLU A 186 -10.78 3.97 15.07
CA GLU A 186 -9.95 4.96 14.38
C GLU A 186 -9.93 4.77 12.86
N LEU A 187 -9.83 5.86 12.11
CA LEU A 187 -9.64 5.85 10.66
C LEU A 187 -8.14 5.91 10.32
N ALA A 188 -7.60 4.88 9.69
CA ALA A 188 -6.22 4.85 9.24
C ALA A 188 -6.11 5.29 7.78
N THR A 189 -5.16 6.18 7.49
CA THR A 189 -4.91 6.70 6.14
C THR A 189 -3.42 6.87 5.85
N VAL A 190 -3.03 6.75 4.58
CA VAL A 190 -1.70 7.15 4.09
C VAL A 190 -1.72 8.53 3.40
N ASN A 191 -2.89 9.16 3.26
CA ASN A 191 -3.08 10.44 2.59
C ASN A 191 -3.41 11.54 3.61
N PRO A 192 -2.41 12.04 4.37
CA PRO A 192 -2.65 13.01 5.43
C PRO A 192 -3.23 14.32 4.90
N ARG A 193 -2.98 14.69 3.63
CA ARG A 193 -3.52 15.93 3.07
C ARG A 193 -5.03 15.94 2.95
N ASP A 194 -5.63 14.76 2.78
CA ASP A 194 -7.05 14.65 2.47
C ASP A 194 -7.89 14.32 3.72
N LEU A 195 -7.23 13.90 4.81
CA LEU A 195 -7.91 13.45 6.04
C LEU A 195 -7.32 13.97 7.35
N VAL A 196 -6.10 14.52 7.37
CA VAL A 196 -5.38 14.86 8.61
C VAL A 196 -4.92 16.32 8.68
N ASP A 197 -4.28 16.80 7.62
CA ASP A 197 -3.73 18.14 7.53
C ASP A 197 -4.86 19.16 7.27
N GLU A 198 -4.51 20.44 7.23
CA GLU A 198 -5.44 21.55 6.93
C GLU A 198 -6.68 21.69 7.84
N GLY A 199 -6.67 21.03 9.01
CA GLY A 199 -7.77 21.05 9.96
C GLY A 199 -8.82 19.96 9.75
N TYR A 200 -8.61 19.06 8.77
CA TYR A 200 -9.55 17.99 8.46
C TYR A 200 -9.68 16.98 9.59
N ARG A 201 -8.59 16.67 10.31
CA ARG A 201 -8.69 15.78 11.49
C ARG A 201 -9.63 16.36 12.54
N GLU A 202 -9.48 17.62 12.91
CA GLU A 202 -10.33 18.26 13.91
C GLU A 202 -11.79 18.36 13.44
N LEU A 203 -12.00 18.61 12.14
CA LEU A 203 -13.33 18.63 11.55
C LEU A 203 -13.98 17.24 11.62
N ILE A 204 -13.29 16.20 11.15
CA ILE A 204 -13.78 14.81 11.13
C ILE A 204 -14.12 14.34 12.54
N LEU A 205 -13.22 14.50 13.50
CA LEU A 205 -13.47 14.10 14.89
C LEU A 205 -14.56 14.94 15.58
N GLY A 206 -14.78 16.18 15.11
CA GLY A 206 -15.86 17.03 15.61
C GLY A 206 -17.24 16.67 15.08
N GLN A 207 -17.32 16.00 13.92
CA GLN A 207 -18.58 15.67 13.24
C GLN A 207 -18.93 14.17 13.25
N THR A 208 -17.95 13.30 13.50
CA THR A 208 -18.12 11.84 13.49
C THR A 208 -17.95 11.26 14.89
N ALA A 209 -18.30 9.98 15.05
CA ALA A 209 -18.09 9.22 16.28
C ALA A 209 -16.70 8.57 16.37
N LEU A 210 -15.78 8.87 15.43
CA LEU A 210 -14.43 8.33 15.43
C LEU A 210 -13.62 8.83 16.62
N GLU A 211 -12.79 7.96 17.18
CA GLU A 211 -11.86 8.33 18.26
C GLU A 211 -10.64 9.07 17.70
N ASP A 212 -10.14 8.63 16.55
CA ASP A 212 -8.99 9.25 15.91
C ASP A 212 -8.94 9.07 14.38
N VAL A 213 -8.15 9.91 13.72
CA VAL A 213 -7.67 9.74 12.35
C VAL A 213 -6.14 9.60 12.37
N VAL A 214 -5.66 8.39 12.07
CA VAL A 214 -4.25 8.00 12.16
C VAL A 214 -3.58 8.09 10.79
N SER A 215 -2.51 8.87 10.70
CA SER A 215 -1.67 8.93 9.49
C SER A 215 -0.53 7.92 9.54
N LEU A 216 -0.50 7.04 8.54
CA LEU A 216 0.59 6.08 8.29
C LEU A 216 1.61 6.60 7.27
N ALA A 217 1.43 7.81 6.76
CA ALA A 217 2.29 8.39 5.73
C ALA A 217 3.74 8.58 6.20
N VAL A 218 4.69 8.15 5.38
CA VAL A 218 6.12 8.43 5.58
C VAL A 218 6.39 9.88 5.17
N ARG A 219 6.50 10.78 6.15
CA ARG A 219 6.89 12.18 5.91
C ARG A 219 8.38 12.22 5.52
N SER A 220 8.66 12.71 4.32
CA SER A 220 10.02 12.96 3.80
C SER A 220 10.55 14.33 4.23
#